data_AF-A0A132T6T7-F1
#
_entry.id   AF-A0A132T6T7-F1
#
_cell.length_a   1.000
_cell.length_b   1.000
_cell.length_c   1.000
_cell.angle_alpha   90.00
_cell.angle_beta   90.00
_cell.angle_gamma   90.00
#
_symmetry.space_group_name_H-M   'P 1'
#
loop_
_entity.id
_entity.type
_entity.pdbx_description
1 polymer ?
#
loop_
_entity_poly.entity_id
_entity_poly.type
_entity_poly.pdbx_seq_one_letter_code
_entity_poly.pdbx_strand_id
1 'polypeptide(L)'
;MPVNAAGTGSLAHGQPECWVDFSEASANGLTWTLDVHGVKGSMDSFKLMAKFQLGVMNISGAGYSTFRWYDMQPEQIAKMIAEGVDWYGGVAPPELEANPFIHPQVLATTGYSLDLASGGGAASSSVSSGAGYGGRNAYRGTFTTASTGYNGGIRVSDSQGILVAANEQGTFSWYVRCSKQQRLRLKIGYYDEGGSLLDTKYGASTVVAASTLTRLTCTATSPANTHHIFMSVVSVTGDGASLWQVGDWVEASAPFYRPGTAPGGYFDGDSTDTDEIAYAWTGTAGASSSTKTTTITSSANVICRDTDALPLTVSRTIRHFGQLVRMVIWPVIAGGDADAAVVYSLATSY
;
A
#
# COMPACT_ATOMS: atom_id res chain seq x y z
N MET A 1 -41.35 -19.05 6.66
CA MET A 1 -41.89 -17.68 6.56
C MET A 1 -40.73 -16.75 6.30
N PRO A 2 -40.76 -15.87 5.30
CA PRO A 2 -39.71 -14.87 5.12
C PRO A 2 -39.76 -13.90 6.31
N VAL A 3 -38.67 -13.81 7.06
CA VAL A 3 -38.49 -12.87 8.17
C VAL A 3 -38.16 -11.52 7.55
N ASN A 4 -38.97 -10.49 7.84
CA ASN A 4 -38.88 -9.08 7.41
C ASN A 4 -37.69 -8.68 6.50
N ALA A 5 -37.92 -8.73 5.18
CA ALA A 5 -36.93 -8.39 4.16
C ALA A 5 -36.75 -6.86 3.95
N ALA A 6 -37.63 -6.03 4.49
CA ALA A 6 -37.48 -4.58 4.49
C ALA A 6 -38.12 -3.98 5.75
N GLY A 7 -37.48 -2.96 6.33
CA GLY A 7 -37.97 -2.28 7.52
C GLY A 7 -37.42 -0.87 7.65
N THR A 8 -38.27 0.06 8.08
CA THR A 8 -37.88 1.40 8.53
C THR A 8 -37.78 1.38 10.05
N GLY A 9 -36.72 1.96 10.61
CA GLY A 9 -36.49 1.96 12.05
C GLY A 9 -35.80 3.21 12.55
N SER A 10 -35.85 3.39 13.87
CA SER A 10 -35.02 4.35 14.59
C SER A 10 -34.30 3.60 15.70
N LEU A 11 -32.96 3.60 15.69
CA LEU A 11 -32.17 2.99 16.75
C LEU A 11 -31.78 4.06 17.77
N ALA A 12 -32.38 3.98 18.95
CA ALA A 12 -32.16 4.90 20.06
C ALA A 12 -31.11 4.37 21.04
N HIS A 13 -30.64 5.24 21.93
CA HIS A 13 -29.65 4.93 22.98
C HIS A 13 -29.98 3.67 23.82
N GLY A 14 -31.27 3.34 23.98
CA GLY A 14 -31.74 2.17 24.75
C GLY A 14 -31.95 0.88 23.94
N GLN A 15 -31.76 0.91 22.61
CA GLN A 15 -31.88 -0.29 21.76
C GLN A 15 -30.49 -0.74 21.33
N PRO A 16 -29.91 -1.76 22.01
CA PRO A 16 -28.50 -2.08 21.82
C PRO A 16 -28.21 -2.61 20.43
N GLU A 17 -29.13 -3.33 19.78
CA GLU A 17 -28.89 -4.00 18.50
C GLU A 17 -30.20 -4.21 17.71
N CYS A 18 -30.18 -3.95 16.41
CA CYS A 18 -31.17 -4.45 15.45
C CYS A 18 -30.52 -5.56 14.63
N TRP A 19 -31.19 -6.70 14.50
CA TRP A 19 -30.70 -7.80 13.69
C TRP A 19 -31.64 -8.07 12.51
N VAL A 20 -31.03 -8.41 11.38
CA VAL A 20 -31.74 -8.82 10.17
C VAL A 20 -31.20 -10.17 9.76
N ASP A 21 -32.07 -11.17 9.84
CA ASP A 21 -31.76 -12.53 9.43
C ASP A 21 -31.93 -12.66 7.93
N PHE A 22 -30.88 -13.14 7.28
CA PHE A 22 -30.93 -13.51 5.87
C PHE A 22 -31.18 -15.02 5.82
N SER A 23 -32.38 -15.42 5.38
CA SER A 23 -32.60 -16.81 4.98
C SER A 23 -31.62 -17.21 3.89
N GLU A 24 -31.34 -18.51 3.74
CA GLU A 24 -30.42 -19.09 2.74
C GLU A 24 -30.39 -18.22 1.47
N ALA A 25 -29.31 -17.46 1.32
CA ALA A 25 -29.18 -16.53 0.22
C ALA A 25 -29.25 -17.36 -1.08
N SER A 26 -30.13 -16.95 -1.99
CA SER A 26 -30.29 -17.64 -3.27
C SER A 26 -28.95 -17.70 -4.02
N ALA A 27 -28.84 -18.57 -5.02
CA ALA A 27 -27.64 -18.63 -5.87
C ALA A 27 -27.24 -17.28 -6.50
N ASN A 28 -28.16 -16.32 -6.54
CA ASN A 28 -27.97 -14.99 -7.11
C ASN A 28 -27.36 -13.97 -6.12
N GLY A 29 -27.13 -14.39 -4.87
CA GLY A 29 -26.71 -13.50 -3.79
C GLY A 29 -27.88 -12.79 -3.11
N LEU A 30 -27.56 -12.00 -2.09
CA LEU A 30 -28.52 -11.12 -1.43
C LEU A 30 -27.89 -9.74 -1.29
N THR A 31 -28.49 -8.74 -1.93
CA THR A 31 -28.12 -7.35 -1.75
C THR A 31 -28.94 -6.73 -0.65
N TRP A 32 -28.31 -6.12 0.34
CA TRP A 32 -28.98 -5.23 1.29
C TRP A 32 -28.63 -3.78 0.95
N THR A 33 -29.58 -2.88 1.22
CA THR A 33 -29.44 -1.43 1.06
C THR A 33 -29.90 -0.78 2.34
N LEU A 34 -28.99 -0.11 3.02
CA LEU A 34 -29.25 0.66 4.24
C LEU A 34 -29.19 2.16 3.91
N ASP A 35 -30.30 2.84 4.06
CA ASP A 35 -30.40 4.29 3.93
C ASP A 35 -30.44 4.91 5.32
N VAL A 36 -29.50 5.78 5.64
CA VAL A 36 -29.51 6.60 6.85
C VAL A 36 -30.12 7.95 6.49
N HIS A 37 -31.32 8.22 7.00
CA HIS A 37 -32.10 9.39 6.61
C HIS A 37 -31.76 10.65 7.41
N GLY A 38 -31.29 10.47 8.64
CA GLY A 38 -31.13 11.57 9.58
C GLY A 38 -30.98 11.10 11.02
N VAL A 39 -31.01 12.07 11.92
CA VAL A 39 -31.04 11.86 13.37
C VAL A 39 -32.32 12.42 13.96
N LYS A 40 -32.82 11.81 15.04
CA LYS A 40 -33.91 12.30 15.87
C LYS A 40 -33.35 12.69 17.24
N GLY A 41 -33.84 13.79 17.82
CA GLY A 41 -33.32 14.35 19.07
C GLY A 41 -32.00 15.10 18.89
N SER A 42 -31.41 15.59 19.98
CA SER A 42 -30.04 16.11 19.99
C SER A 42 -29.06 15.07 20.49
N MET A 43 -27.87 15.03 19.90
CA MET A 43 -26.72 14.21 20.30
C MET A 43 -25.43 14.95 19.94
N ASP A 44 -24.36 14.74 20.72
CA ASP A 44 -23.07 15.42 20.48
C ASP A 44 -22.32 14.79 19.32
N SER A 45 -22.42 13.47 19.19
CA SER A 45 -21.94 12.71 18.03
C SER A 45 -22.64 11.36 17.94
N PHE A 46 -22.62 10.74 16.75
CA PHE A 46 -23.03 9.36 16.57
C PHE A 46 -22.18 8.62 15.54
N LYS A 47 -22.16 7.29 15.67
CA LYS A 47 -21.68 6.36 14.64
C LYS A 47 -22.69 5.23 14.50
N LEU A 48 -23.15 4.94 13.30
CA LEU A 48 -23.93 3.73 13.03
C LEU A 48 -22.97 2.61 12.68
N MET A 49 -23.09 1.45 13.33
CA MET A 49 -22.20 0.31 13.15
C MET A 49 -22.92 -0.94 12.63
N ALA A 50 -22.26 -1.81 11.86
CA ALA A 50 -22.74 -3.11 11.41
C ALA A 50 -21.68 -4.22 11.50
N LYS A 51 -22.13 -5.45 11.80
CA LYS A 51 -21.33 -6.69 11.81
C LYS A 51 -22.15 -7.83 11.27
N PHE A 52 -21.48 -8.86 10.76
CA PHE A 52 -22.14 -10.08 10.30
C PHE A 52 -21.90 -11.22 11.29
N GLN A 53 -22.94 -12.03 11.46
CA GLN A 53 -22.89 -13.24 12.26
C GLN A 53 -23.26 -14.45 11.43
N LEU A 54 -22.52 -15.54 11.65
CA LEU A 54 -22.82 -16.84 11.06
C LEU A 54 -23.61 -17.68 12.06
N GLY A 55 -24.75 -18.19 11.61
CA GLY A 55 -25.59 -19.12 12.34
C GLY A 55 -25.12 -20.55 12.12
N VAL A 56 -24.64 -21.19 13.18
CA VAL A 56 -24.22 -22.60 13.14
C VAL A 56 -25.23 -23.44 13.90
N MET A 57 -25.80 -24.42 13.21
CA MET A 57 -26.66 -25.42 13.83
C MET A 57 -25.81 -26.56 14.37
N ASN A 58 -25.67 -26.64 15.70
CA ASN A 58 -24.99 -27.74 16.37
C ASN A 58 -26.03 -28.80 16.76
N ILE A 59 -25.98 -29.96 16.12
CA ILE A 59 -26.74 -31.14 16.53
C ILE A 59 -25.88 -31.90 17.54
N SER A 60 -26.29 -31.89 18.81
CA SER A 60 -25.64 -32.73 19.82
C SER A 60 -26.03 -34.21 19.62
N GLY A 61 -25.17 -35.14 20.02
CA GLY A 61 -25.43 -36.59 19.91
C GLY A 61 -26.68 -37.09 20.67
N ALA A 62 -27.34 -36.23 21.45
CA ALA A 62 -28.61 -36.49 22.13
C ALA A 62 -29.84 -36.00 21.34
N GLY A 63 -29.68 -35.55 20.10
CA GLY A 63 -30.79 -35.10 19.24
C GLY A 63 -31.29 -33.68 19.49
N TYR A 64 -30.68 -32.92 20.41
CA TYR A 64 -30.98 -31.50 20.59
C TYR A 64 -30.17 -30.67 19.59
N SER A 65 -30.87 -29.84 18.81
CA SER A 65 -30.25 -28.77 18.02
C SER A 65 -30.12 -27.53 18.88
N THR A 66 -28.91 -26.98 18.95
CA THR A 66 -28.68 -25.63 19.49
C THR A 66 -28.20 -24.74 18.36
N PHE A 67 -28.82 -23.58 18.25
CA PHE A 67 -28.47 -22.58 17.26
C PHE A 67 -27.61 -21.51 17.94
N ARG A 68 -26.43 -21.24 17.39
CA ARG A 68 -25.50 -20.24 17.93
C ARG A 68 -25.04 -19.30 16.81
N TRP A 69 -24.96 -18.02 17.14
CA TRP A 69 -24.43 -16.98 16.28
C TRP A 69 -22.97 -16.70 16.64
N TYR A 70 -22.12 -16.60 15.63
CA TYR A 70 -20.70 -16.27 15.78
C TYR A 70 -20.37 -15.04 14.95
N ASP A 71 -19.70 -14.07 15.55
CA ASP A 71 -19.20 -12.89 14.83
C ASP A 71 -18.20 -13.34 13.75
N MET A 72 -18.45 -12.93 12.50
CA MET A 72 -17.57 -13.25 11.37
C MET A 72 -16.26 -12.47 11.49
N GLN A 73 -15.15 -13.16 11.26
CA GLN A 73 -13.83 -12.53 11.17
C GLN A 73 -13.69 -11.72 9.87
N PRO A 74 -12.85 -10.67 9.83
CA PRO A 74 -12.69 -9.82 8.65
C PRO A 74 -12.37 -10.59 7.37
N GLU A 75 -11.56 -11.66 7.45
CA GLU A 75 -11.20 -12.48 6.29
C GLU A 75 -12.39 -13.28 5.77
N GLN A 76 -13.28 -13.70 6.67
CA GLN A 76 -14.54 -14.34 6.31
C GLN A 76 -15.43 -13.34 5.60
N ILE A 77 -15.60 -12.13 6.13
CA ILE A 77 -16.37 -11.05 5.47
C ILE A 77 -15.83 -10.78 4.07
N ALA A 78 -14.52 -10.55 3.92
CA ALA A 78 -13.91 -10.25 2.63
C ALA A 78 -14.13 -11.38 1.59
N LYS A 79 -14.03 -12.64 2.02
CA LYS A 79 -14.21 -13.80 1.15
C LYS A 79 -15.68 -14.08 0.82
N MET A 80 -16.59 -13.75 1.73
CA MET A 80 -17.98 -14.21 1.74
C MET A 80 -18.99 -13.12 1.32
N ILE A 81 -18.62 -11.83 1.41
CA ILE A 81 -19.57 -10.70 1.33
C ILE A 81 -19.26 -9.70 0.18
N ALA A 82 -18.26 -9.91 -0.66
CA ALA A 82 -17.78 -8.81 -1.52
C ALA A 82 -18.19 -8.89 -3.00
N GLU A 83 -19.16 -8.07 -3.41
CA GLU A 83 -19.03 -7.15 -4.56
C GLU A 83 -19.74 -5.81 -4.21
N GLY A 84 -19.11 -4.68 -4.49
CA GLY A 84 -19.54 -3.33 -4.07
C GLY A 84 -18.58 -2.69 -3.05
N VAL A 85 -18.50 -1.34 -3.07
CA VAL A 85 -17.54 -0.45 -2.36
C VAL A 85 -16.98 -1.06 -1.06
N ASP A 86 -15.67 -0.93 -0.83
CA ASP A 86 -15.01 -1.47 0.35
C ASP A 86 -15.83 -1.20 1.62
N TRP A 87 -15.86 -2.19 2.52
CA TRP A 87 -16.18 -1.92 3.90
C TRP A 87 -15.30 -0.76 4.37
N TYR A 88 -15.83 0.15 5.19
CA TYR A 88 -14.95 0.75 6.19
C TYR A 88 -14.55 -0.38 7.17
N GLY A 89 -13.63 -1.24 6.74
CA GLY A 89 -12.87 -2.18 7.58
C GLY A 89 -13.20 -3.66 7.52
N GLY A 90 -12.94 -4.27 6.36
CA GLY A 90 -11.99 -5.38 6.46
C GLY A 90 -10.65 -4.78 6.84
N VAL A 91 -10.10 -5.10 8.03
CA VAL A 91 -8.70 -4.76 8.31
C VAL A 91 -7.88 -5.60 7.33
N ALA A 92 -7.56 -5.04 6.17
CA ALA A 92 -6.41 -5.55 5.46
C ALA A 92 -5.25 -5.41 6.47
N PRO A 93 -4.42 -6.46 6.66
CA PRO A 93 -3.23 -6.33 7.49
C PRO A 93 -2.52 -5.05 7.07
N PRO A 94 -2.02 -4.24 8.02
CA PRO A 94 -1.43 -2.95 7.72
C PRO A 94 -0.49 -3.11 6.54
N GLU A 95 -0.69 -2.30 5.50
CA GLU A 95 0.18 -2.37 4.33
C GLU A 95 1.54 -1.87 4.78
N LEU A 96 2.46 -2.82 4.99
CA LEU A 96 3.83 -2.56 5.36
C LEU A 96 4.61 -2.34 4.07
N GLU A 97 4.90 -1.08 3.78
CA GLU A 97 5.86 -0.73 2.73
C GLU A 97 7.24 -0.61 3.38
N ALA A 98 8.22 -1.38 2.92
CA ALA A 98 9.60 -1.27 3.39
C ALA A 98 10.48 -0.60 2.34
N ASN A 99 11.28 0.38 2.75
CA ASN A 99 12.40 0.90 1.98
C ASN A 99 13.69 0.29 2.56
N PRO A 100 14.20 -0.82 1.99
CA PRO A 100 15.31 -1.56 2.56
C PRO A 100 16.68 -0.90 2.29
N PHE A 101 16.75 0.17 1.50
CA PHE A 101 18.01 0.83 1.18
C PHE A 101 18.59 1.57 2.40
N ILE A 102 19.89 1.42 2.63
CA ILE A 102 20.65 2.27 3.56
C ILE A 102 21.00 3.61 2.90
N HIS A 103 21.11 4.66 3.70
CA HIS A 103 21.34 6.03 3.24
C HIS A 103 20.45 6.46 2.05
N PRO A 104 19.12 6.29 2.11
CA PRO A 104 18.23 6.64 0.99
C PRO A 104 18.26 8.16 0.67
N GLN A 105 18.63 9.00 1.65
CA GLN A 105 18.86 10.44 1.48
C GLN A 105 20.30 10.81 1.08
N VAL A 106 21.19 9.83 0.91
CA VAL A 106 22.62 10.05 0.59
C VAL A 106 23.33 10.98 1.60
N LEU A 107 23.10 10.76 2.90
CA LEU A 107 23.85 11.46 3.96
C LEU A 107 25.33 11.05 3.99
N ALA A 108 25.64 9.88 3.42
CA ALA A 108 26.99 9.37 3.18
C ALA A 108 27.05 8.69 1.81
N THR A 109 28.27 8.47 1.30
CA THR A 109 28.51 7.69 0.07
C THR A 109 28.51 6.18 0.30
N THR A 110 28.47 5.73 1.57
CA THR A 110 28.39 4.32 1.93
C THR A 110 27.18 3.67 1.26
N GLY A 111 27.41 2.55 0.59
CA GLY A 111 26.36 1.84 -0.16
C GLY A 111 26.15 2.36 -1.58
N TYR A 112 26.84 3.42 -2.02
CA TYR A 112 26.80 3.92 -3.38
C TYR A 112 28.15 3.76 -4.06
N SER A 113 28.13 3.38 -5.32
CA SER A 113 29.32 3.22 -6.17
C SER A 113 29.02 3.65 -7.60
N LEU A 114 30.07 3.76 -8.41
CA LEU A 114 29.96 4.07 -9.83
C LEU A 114 30.04 2.78 -10.64
N ASP A 115 29.08 2.58 -11.54
CA ASP A 115 29.19 1.60 -12.61
C ASP A 115 29.95 2.28 -13.75
N LEU A 116 31.22 1.93 -13.94
CA LEU A 116 32.05 2.52 -14.98
C LEU A 116 31.68 1.91 -16.34
N ALA A 117 31.48 2.76 -17.34
CA ALA A 117 31.45 2.32 -18.73
C ALA A 117 32.84 1.82 -19.15
N SER A 118 32.89 0.97 -20.17
CA SER A 118 34.16 0.54 -20.79
C SER A 118 35.07 1.74 -21.10
N GLY A 119 36.33 1.64 -20.69
CA GLY A 119 37.35 2.69 -20.86
C GLY A 119 37.16 3.95 -20.01
N GLY A 120 36.09 4.03 -19.22
CA GLY A 120 35.77 5.18 -18.39
C GLY A 120 36.46 5.16 -17.02
N GLY A 121 36.72 6.35 -16.50
CA GLY A 121 37.14 6.61 -15.13
C GLY A 121 36.21 7.67 -14.54
N ALA A 122 35.97 7.62 -13.24
CA ALA A 122 35.12 8.60 -12.58
C ALA A 122 35.49 8.76 -11.10
N ALA A 123 35.21 9.94 -10.56
CA ALA A 123 35.30 10.25 -9.14
C ALA A 123 33.89 10.35 -8.56
N SER A 124 33.72 9.94 -7.30
CA SER A 124 32.44 10.01 -6.59
C SER A 124 32.47 10.99 -5.43
N SER A 125 31.31 11.57 -5.14
CA SER A 125 31.10 12.45 -3.98
C SER A 125 29.63 12.42 -3.58
N SER A 126 29.35 12.68 -2.30
CA SER A 126 28.02 13.16 -1.91
C SER A 126 27.92 14.65 -2.25
N VAL A 127 26.82 15.08 -2.84
CA VAL A 127 26.55 16.49 -3.13
C VAL A 127 25.45 16.97 -2.20
N SER A 128 25.78 17.97 -1.38
CA SER A 128 24.85 18.53 -0.40
C SER A 128 23.84 19.50 -1.02
N SER A 129 22.60 19.43 -0.51
CA SER A 129 21.46 20.36 -0.62
C SER A 129 21.02 20.82 -2.03
N GLY A 130 19.76 20.54 -2.37
CA GLY A 130 19.08 20.99 -3.60
C GLY A 130 19.27 20.08 -4.80
N ALA A 131 19.98 18.97 -4.62
CA ALA A 131 20.41 18.10 -5.70
C ALA A 131 19.45 16.94 -5.98
N GLY A 132 19.00 16.30 -4.92
CA GLY A 132 18.15 15.14 -4.94
C GLY A 132 16.66 15.45 -4.84
N TYR A 133 15.87 14.39 -4.79
CA TYR A 133 14.43 14.45 -4.61
C TYR A 133 14.01 15.25 -3.36
N GLY A 134 13.09 16.19 -3.52
CA GLY A 134 12.64 17.07 -2.45
C GLY A 134 13.69 18.08 -1.96
N GLY A 135 14.73 18.36 -2.77
CA GLY A 135 15.81 19.28 -2.38
C GLY A 135 16.87 18.66 -1.46
N ARG A 136 16.88 17.33 -1.32
CA ARG A 136 17.82 16.60 -0.46
C ARG A 136 19.18 16.38 -1.12
N ASN A 137 20.06 15.63 -0.47
CA ASN A 137 21.36 15.28 -1.04
C ASN A 137 21.20 14.26 -2.18
N ALA A 138 22.21 14.18 -3.04
CA ALA A 138 22.31 13.17 -4.07
C ALA A 138 23.73 12.61 -4.14
N TYR A 139 23.86 11.37 -4.59
CA TYR A 139 25.15 10.79 -4.90
C TYR A 139 25.55 11.23 -6.30
N ARG A 140 26.72 11.85 -6.45
CA ARG A 140 27.23 12.30 -7.76
C ARG A 140 28.42 11.46 -8.19
N GLY A 141 28.32 10.92 -9.40
CA GLY A 141 29.45 10.45 -10.20
C GLY A 141 29.88 11.49 -11.21
N THR A 142 31.14 11.90 -11.18
CA THR A 142 31.73 12.80 -12.19
C THR A 142 32.76 12.03 -13.00
N PHE A 143 32.59 11.98 -14.32
CA PHE A 143 33.49 11.24 -15.20
C PHE A 143 34.82 11.99 -15.37
N THR A 144 35.93 11.30 -15.06
CA THR A 144 37.30 11.83 -15.16
C THR A 144 38.02 11.37 -16.43
N THR A 145 37.51 10.33 -17.07
CA THR A 145 37.95 9.85 -18.39
C THR A 145 36.73 9.64 -19.27
N ALA A 146 36.82 10.05 -20.54
CA ALA A 146 35.76 9.84 -21.51
C ALA A 146 35.49 8.33 -21.71
N SER A 147 34.22 7.93 -21.65
CA SER A 147 33.83 6.54 -21.89
C SER A 147 33.95 6.18 -23.36
N THR A 148 34.36 4.95 -23.68
CA THR A 148 34.33 4.41 -25.06
C THR A 148 33.08 3.58 -25.35
N GLY A 149 32.24 3.37 -24.33
CA GLY A 149 30.98 2.63 -24.45
C GLY A 149 29.88 3.14 -23.51
N TYR A 150 28.71 2.53 -23.61
CA TYR A 150 27.57 2.77 -22.71
C TYR A 150 27.64 1.88 -21.46
N ASN A 151 26.62 1.94 -20.60
CA ASN A 151 26.52 1.31 -19.28
C ASN A 151 27.24 2.06 -18.14
N GLY A 152 27.63 3.31 -18.36
CA GLY A 152 28.16 4.16 -17.28
C GLY A 152 27.05 4.76 -16.44
N GLY A 153 27.17 4.73 -15.11
CA GLY A 153 26.25 5.40 -14.20
C GLY A 153 26.51 5.14 -12.71
N ILE A 154 25.45 4.98 -11.93
CA ILE A 154 25.52 4.86 -10.45
C ILE A 154 24.88 3.54 -10.02
N ARG A 155 25.49 2.87 -9.06
CA ARG A 155 24.95 1.71 -8.36
C ARG A 155 24.70 2.02 -6.90
N VAL A 156 23.61 1.47 -6.35
CA VAL A 156 23.38 1.36 -4.92
C VAL A 156 23.36 -0.12 -4.54
N SER A 157 24.14 -0.46 -3.53
CA SER A 157 24.34 -1.80 -2.98
C SER A 157 24.86 -1.64 -1.56
N ASP A 158 24.21 -2.23 -0.56
CA ASP A 158 24.89 -2.43 0.73
C ASP A 158 25.90 -3.59 0.63
N SER A 159 26.70 -3.80 1.67
CA SER A 159 27.75 -4.85 1.68
C SER A 159 27.21 -6.28 1.62
N GLN A 160 25.93 -6.49 1.91
CA GLN A 160 25.23 -7.78 1.81
C GLN A 160 24.16 -7.82 0.70
N GLY A 161 24.00 -6.72 -0.03
CA GLY A 161 22.88 -6.45 -0.92
C GLY A 161 21.54 -6.24 -0.21
N ILE A 162 20.62 -5.64 -0.95
CA ILE A 162 19.28 -5.32 -0.44
C ILE A 162 18.43 -6.59 -0.46
N LEU A 163 17.96 -7.04 0.70
CA LEU A 163 17.17 -8.26 0.81
C LEU A 163 15.82 -8.14 0.08
N VAL A 164 15.48 -9.16 -0.70
CA VAL A 164 14.18 -9.33 -1.37
C VAL A 164 13.79 -10.81 -1.35
N ALA A 165 12.50 -11.14 -1.35
CA ALA A 165 12.09 -12.55 -1.38
C ALA A 165 12.26 -13.13 -2.79
N ALA A 166 12.51 -14.45 -2.87
CA ALA A 166 12.53 -15.17 -4.15
C ALA A 166 11.11 -15.32 -4.72
N ASN A 167 10.98 -15.29 -6.06
CA ASN A 167 9.71 -15.33 -6.79
C ASN A 167 8.73 -14.18 -6.45
N GLU A 168 9.24 -13.08 -5.90
CA GLU A 168 8.47 -11.91 -5.53
C GLU A 168 8.46 -10.91 -6.68
N GLN A 169 7.26 -10.46 -7.07
CA GLN A 169 7.12 -9.33 -7.96
C GLN A 169 7.31 -8.04 -7.17
N GLY A 170 8.16 -7.14 -7.66
CA GLY A 170 8.34 -5.84 -7.03
C GLY A 170 8.62 -4.73 -8.04
N THR A 171 8.40 -3.50 -7.58
CA THR A 171 8.64 -2.27 -8.33
C THR A 171 9.74 -1.46 -7.66
N PHE A 172 10.77 -1.19 -8.45
CA PHE A 172 11.95 -0.41 -8.08
C PHE A 172 11.82 0.98 -8.68
N SER A 173 12.32 1.99 -7.97
CA SER A 173 12.44 3.32 -8.53
C SER A 173 13.63 4.10 -8.01
N TRP A 174 14.14 5.02 -8.82
CA TRP A 174 15.25 5.89 -8.46
C TRP A 174 15.12 7.23 -9.17
N TYR A 175 15.25 8.34 -8.42
CA TYR A 175 15.32 9.68 -9.01
C TYR A 175 16.74 9.99 -9.46
N VAL A 176 16.87 10.40 -10.72
CA VAL A 176 18.16 10.67 -11.36
C VAL A 176 18.16 12.02 -12.06
N ARG A 177 19.33 12.63 -12.18
CA ARG A 177 19.58 13.79 -13.04
C ARG A 177 21.01 13.75 -13.57
N CYS A 178 21.30 14.41 -14.68
CA CYS A 178 22.63 14.40 -15.28
C CYS A 178 23.00 15.76 -15.89
N SER A 179 24.30 16.00 -16.11
CA SER A 179 24.87 17.25 -16.64
C SER A 179 24.32 17.64 -18.01
N LYS A 180 23.87 16.64 -18.78
CA LYS A 180 23.43 16.75 -20.16
C LYS A 180 22.22 15.86 -20.38
N GLN A 181 21.59 15.99 -21.56
CA GLN A 181 20.60 15.01 -21.98
C GLN A 181 21.26 13.62 -22.08
N GLN A 182 20.61 12.61 -21.52
CA GLN A 182 21.09 11.24 -21.56
C GLN A 182 19.94 10.23 -21.61
N ARG A 183 20.12 9.14 -22.35
CA ARG A 183 19.20 7.99 -22.31
C ARG A 183 19.62 7.03 -21.22
N LEU A 184 18.82 6.94 -20.16
CA LEU A 184 19.08 6.13 -18.97
C LEU A 184 18.01 5.06 -18.78
N ARG A 185 18.34 3.98 -18.08
CA ARG A 185 17.37 3.01 -17.57
C ARG A 185 17.78 2.51 -16.19
N LEU A 186 16.81 2.02 -15.44
CA LEU A 186 17.06 1.29 -14.21
C LEU A 186 17.43 -0.17 -14.53
N LYS A 187 18.43 -0.71 -13.85
CA LYS A 187 18.91 -2.09 -13.93
C LYS A 187 18.84 -2.69 -12.53
N ILE A 188 18.26 -3.88 -12.42
CA ILE A 188 18.17 -4.66 -11.18
C ILE A 188 18.94 -5.96 -11.39
N GLY A 189 20.04 -6.15 -10.64
CA GLY A 189 20.74 -7.42 -10.58
C GLY A 189 20.23 -8.22 -9.39
N TYR A 190 19.83 -9.46 -9.62
CA TYR A 190 19.40 -10.41 -8.59
C TYR A 190 20.53 -11.38 -8.28
N TYR A 191 20.81 -11.59 -7.00
CA TYR A 191 21.93 -12.39 -6.54
C TYR A 191 21.45 -13.44 -5.52
N ASP A 192 22.13 -14.58 -5.48
CA ASP A 192 21.94 -15.59 -4.43
C ASP A 192 22.62 -15.19 -3.12
N GLU A 193 22.46 -16.00 -2.07
CA GLU A 193 23.10 -15.77 -0.77
C GLU A 193 24.64 -15.75 -0.85
N GLY A 194 25.21 -16.48 -1.81
CA GLY A 194 26.65 -16.53 -2.06
C GLY A 194 27.21 -15.34 -2.85
N GLY A 195 26.35 -14.42 -3.31
CA GLY A 195 26.75 -13.26 -4.11
C GLY A 195 26.92 -13.55 -5.61
N SER A 196 26.45 -14.70 -6.11
CA SER A 196 26.43 -15.00 -7.55
C SER A 196 25.25 -14.33 -8.23
N LEU A 197 25.48 -13.71 -9.38
CA LEU A 197 24.43 -13.10 -10.18
C LEU A 197 23.53 -14.18 -10.78
N LEU A 198 22.24 -14.14 -10.46
CA LEU A 198 21.22 -15.04 -10.97
C LEU A 198 20.56 -14.50 -12.25
N ASP A 199 20.18 -13.23 -12.26
CA ASP A 199 19.49 -12.59 -13.38
C ASP A 199 19.67 -11.07 -13.35
N THR A 200 19.40 -10.42 -14.48
CA THR A 200 19.34 -8.96 -14.58
C THR A 200 18.05 -8.53 -15.28
N LYS A 201 17.31 -7.64 -14.64
CA LYS A 201 16.11 -7.01 -15.20
C LYS A 201 16.36 -5.54 -15.50
N TYR A 202 15.63 -5.03 -16.48
CA TYR A 202 15.76 -3.66 -16.95
C TYR A 202 14.41 -2.96 -16.96
N GLY A 203 14.38 -1.72 -16.48
CA GLY A 203 13.28 -0.81 -16.68
C GLY A 203 13.26 -0.23 -18.10
N ALA A 204 12.21 0.52 -18.40
CA ALA A 204 12.10 1.25 -19.66
C ALA A 204 13.25 2.28 -19.79
N SER A 205 13.77 2.42 -21.01
CA SER A 205 14.76 3.47 -21.30
C SER A 205 14.07 4.82 -21.44
N THR A 206 14.56 5.81 -20.71
CA THR A 206 14.00 7.16 -20.63
C THR A 206 15.06 8.18 -21.02
N VAL A 207 14.69 9.15 -21.85
CA VAL A 207 15.55 10.32 -22.12
C VAL A 207 15.39 11.29 -20.97
N VAL A 208 16.45 11.45 -20.19
CA VAL A 208 16.55 12.39 -19.07
C VAL A 208 17.11 13.69 -19.63
N ALA A 209 16.37 14.78 -19.50
CA ALA A 209 16.84 16.11 -19.90
C ALA A 209 17.96 16.59 -18.96
N ALA A 210 18.83 17.46 -19.48
CA ALA A 210 19.92 18.03 -18.69
C ALA A 210 19.39 18.70 -17.43
N SER A 211 20.03 18.42 -16.29
CA SER A 211 19.70 18.97 -14.96
C SER A 211 18.25 18.79 -14.51
N THR A 212 17.50 17.89 -15.13
CA THR A 212 16.10 17.60 -14.78
C THR A 212 16.03 16.33 -13.96
N LEU A 213 15.35 16.40 -12.81
CA LEU A 213 15.14 15.23 -11.96
C LEU A 213 14.04 14.34 -12.58
N THR A 214 14.40 13.11 -12.93
CA THR A 214 13.51 12.13 -13.56
C THR A 214 13.45 10.87 -12.72
N ARG A 215 12.25 10.36 -12.45
CA ARG A 215 12.06 9.06 -11.79
C ARG A 215 12.17 7.94 -12.81
N LEU A 216 13.16 7.06 -12.66
CA LEU A 216 13.24 5.81 -13.39
C LEU A 216 12.54 4.71 -12.60
N THR A 217 11.88 3.77 -13.29
CA THR A 217 11.18 2.64 -12.67
C THR A 217 11.51 1.32 -13.36
N CYS A 218 11.43 0.22 -12.61
CA CYS A 218 11.49 -1.14 -13.14
C CYS A 218 10.53 -2.00 -12.31
N THR A 219 9.63 -2.74 -12.96
CA THR A 219 8.78 -3.74 -12.31
C THR A 219 9.21 -5.11 -12.82
N ALA A 220 9.60 -6.01 -11.92
CA ALA A 220 10.05 -7.33 -12.28
C ALA A 220 9.84 -8.35 -11.15
N THR A 221 9.84 -9.63 -11.52
CA THR A 221 9.78 -10.76 -10.59
C THR A 221 11.19 -11.29 -10.32
N SER A 222 11.56 -11.43 -9.05
CA SER A 222 12.84 -12.01 -8.65
C SER A 222 12.90 -13.50 -9.04
N PRO A 223 14.05 -14.00 -9.54
CA PRO A 223 14.24 -15.43 -9.78
C PRO A 223 14.12 -16.28 -8.50
N ALA A 224 13.96 -17.59 -8.67
CA ALA A 224 14.18 -18.55 -7.59
C ALA A 224 15.59 -18.40 -7.00
N ASN A 225 15.73 -18.64 -5.70
CA ASN A 225 16.98 -18.51 -4.93
C ASN A 225 17.54 -17.09 -4.82
N THR A 226 16.80 -16.06 -5.22
CA THR A 226 17.19 -14.67 -4.92
C THR A 226 17.26 -14.46 -3.42
N HIS A 227 18.35 -13.85 -2.96
CA HIS A 227 18.54 -13.41 -1.58
C HIS A 227 18.67 -11.90 -1.50
N HIS A 228 19.40 -11.29 -2.44
CA HIS A 228 19.61 -9.85 -2.46
C HIS A 228 19.65 -9.26 -3.86
N ILE A 229 19.53 -7.93 -3.94
CA ILE A 229 19.64 -7.19 -5.19
C ILE A 229 20.68 -6.08 -5.13
N PHE A 230 21.15 -5.71 -6.33
CA PHE A 230 21.76 -4.40 -6.58
C PHE A 230 20.93 -3.63 -7.59
N MET A 231 20.83 -2.32 -7.36
CA MET A 231 20.15 -1.41 -8.28
C MET A 231 21.15 -0.48 -8.92
N SER A 232 21.03 -0.27 -10.22
CA SER A 232 21.93 0.59 -10.98
C SER A 232 21.18 1.44 -11.99
N VAL A 233 21.64 2.67 -12.19
CA VAL A 233 21.23 3.55 -13.28
C VAL A 233 22.33 3.45 -14.32
N VAL A 234 21.97 3.07 -15.55
CA VAL A 234 22.94 2.85 -16.63
C VAL A 234 22.55 3.64 -17.87
N SER A 235 23.54 4.21 -18.56
CA SER A 235 23.35 4.77 -19.89
C SER A 235 23.18 3.68 -20.94
N VAL A 236 22.34 3.94 -21.94
CA VAL A 236 22.03 3.01 -23.04
C VAL A 236 22.07 3.71 -24.38
N THR A 237 22.29 2.95 -25.46
CA THR A 237 22.26 3.45 -26.84
C THR A 237 20.85 3.90 -27.27
N GLY A 238 20.78 4.72 -28.32
CA GLY A 238 19.53 5.16 -28.96
C GLY A 238 19.32 6.67 -28.88
N ASP A 239 18.10 7.12 -29.17
CA ASP A 239 17.76 8.55 -29.20
C ASP A 239 17.97 9.22 -27.85
N GLY A 240 18.63 10.38 -27.86
CA GLY A 240 19.00 11.15 -26.67
C GLY A 240 20.21 10.59 -25.90
N ALA A 241 20.87 9.55 -26.41
CA ALA A 241 22.06 8.96 -25.80
C ALA A 241 23.35 9.65 -26.27
N SER A 242 24.33 9.76 -25.38
CA SER A 242 25.71 10.13 -25.75
C SER A 242 26.73 9.50 -24.81
N LEU A 243 27.95 9.25 -25.29
CA LEU A 243 29.05 8.79 -24.43
C LEU A 243 29.39 9.85 -23.38
N TRP A 244 29.72 9.41 -22.17
CA TRP A 244 30.16 10.30 -21.09
C TRP A 244 31.54 10.90 -21.42
N GLN A 245 31.65 12.22 -21.33
CA GLN A 245 32.88 12.98 -21.53
C GLN A 245 33.48 13.37 -20.18
N VAL A 246 34.74 13.81 -20.19
CA VAL A 246 35.40 14.35 -18.99
C VAL A 246 34.59 15.55 -18.47
N GLY A 247 34.27 15.55 -17.18
CA GLY A 247 33.48 16.61 -16.53
C GLY A 247 31.96 16.39 -16.57
N ASP A 248 31.46 15.44 -17.37
CA ASP A 248 30.06 15.04 -17.28
C ASP A 248 29.77 14.44 -15.91
N TRP A 249 28.53 14.58 -15.46
CA TRP A 249 28.09 13.99 -14.19
C TRP A 249 26.71 13.37 -14.30
N VAL A 250 26.50 12.37 -13.44
CA VAL A 250 25.21 11.76 -13.16
C VAL A 250 25.00 11.81 -11.65
N GLU A 251 23.76 12.03 -11.25
CA GLU A 251 23.34 12.02 -9.87
C GLU A 251 22.13 11.13 -9.66
N ALA A 252 22.06 10.54 -8.48
CA ALA A 252 20.93 9.72 -8.08
C ALA A 252 20.63 9.88 -6.59
N SER A 253 19.34 9.84 -6.24
CA SER A 253 18.85 10.03 -4.86
C SER A 253 17.52 9.31 -4.68
N ALA A 254 17.12 9.02 -3.45
CA ALA A 254 15.84 8.39 -3.16
C ALA A 254 15.63 7.03 -3.89
N PRO A 255 16.56 6.07 -3.74
CA PRO A 255 16.30 4.71 -4.18
C PRO A 255 15.13 4.11 -3.38
N PHE A 256 14.28 3.34 -4.05
CA PHE A 256 13.09 2.78 -3.45
C PHE A 256 12.72 1.42 -4.07
N TYR A 257 12.19 0.54 -3.23
CA TYR A 257 11.67 -0.77 -3.61
C TYR A 257 10.32 -0.97 -2.91
N ARG A 258 9.35 -1.54 -3.61
CA ARG A 258 8.07 -1.96 -3.05
C ARG A 258 7.65 -3.29 -3.67
N PRO A 259 7.25 -4.30 -2.87
CA PRO A 259 6.54 -5.47 -3.38
C PRO A 259 5.28 -5.08 -4.18
N GLY A 260 5.04 -5.74 -5.32
CA GLY A 260 3.91 -5.47 -6.20
C GLY A 260 4.24 -4.66 -7.47
N THR A 261 3.20 -4.26 -8.20
CA THR A 261 3.30 -3.68 -9.56
C THR A 261 3.29 -2.16 -9.62
N ALA A 262 2.89 -1.49 -8.54
CA ALA A 262 2.75 -0.04 -8.50
C ALA A 262 3.96 0.60 -7.80
N PRO A 263 4.58 1.64 -8.39
CA PRO A 263 5.60 2.41 -7.69
C PRO A 263 4.95 3.14 -6.50
N GLY A 264 5.35 2.80 -5.27
CA GLY A 264 4.90 3.50 -4.06
C GLY A 264 5.36 4.96 -4.02
N GLY A 265 4.81 5.71 -3.06
CA GLY A 265 5.35 7.03 -2.70
C GLY A 265 6.70 6.86 -1.99
N TYR A 266 7.69 7.67 -2.36
CA TYR A 266 8.97 7.66 -1.64
C TYR A 266 8.80 8.25 -0.24
N PHE A 267 9.40 7.59 0.75
CA PHE A 267 9.52 8.06 2.12
C PHE A 267 10.92 7.81 2.66
N ASP A 268 11.30 8.59 3.67
CA ASP A 268 12.66 8.65 4.23
C ASP A 268 12.69 9.19 5.66
N GLY A 269 13.87 9.63 6.12
CA GLY A 269 14.11 10.16 7.46
C GLY A 269 13.34 11.43 7.83
N ASP A 270 12.85 12.19 6.86
CA ASP A 270 12.10 13.43 7.10
C ASP A 270 10.59 13.22 7.01
N SER A 271 10.15 11.98 6.76
CA SER A 271 8.73 11.66 6.66
C SER A 271 8.10 11.71 8.04
N THR A 272 7.04 12.52 8.18
CA THR A 272 6.33 12.72 9.45
C THR A 272 5.16 11.76 9.57
N ASP A 273 4.99 11.18 10.75
CA ASP A 273 3.81 10.38 11.08
C ASP A 273 2.52 11.21 10.94
N THR A 274 1.43 10.49 10.66
CA THR A 274 0.05 10.98 10.63
C THR A 274 -0.82 9.99 11.40
N ASP A 275 -2.11 10.30 11.60
CA ASP A 275 -3.03 9.38 12.29
C ASP A 275 -3.21 8.05 11.53
N GLU A 276 -3.02 8.04 10.20
CA GLU A 276 -3.16 6.86 9.34
C GLU A 276 -1.82 6.21 8.96
N ILE A 277 -0.68 6.89 9.13
CA ILE A 277 0.62 6.43 8.63
C ILE A 277 1.67 6.61 9.72
N ALA A 278 2.33 5.51 10.07
CA ALA A 278 3.50 5.51 10.95
C ALA A 278 4.76 5.13 10.15
N TYR A 279 5.83 5.92 10.31
CA TYR A 279 7.15 5.66 9.77
C TYR A 279 8.08 5.16 10.88
N ALA A 280 8.91 4.18 10.54
CA ALA A 280 9.93 3.68 11.46
C ALA A 280 11.24 3.44 10.72
N TRP A 281 12.35 3.48 11.46
CA TRP A 281 13.71 3.32 10.95
C TRP A 281 14.45 2.27 11.76
N THR A 282 15.27 1.46 11.10
CA THR A 282 16.10 0.45 11.78
C THR A 282 17.31 1.05 12.52
N GLY A 283 17.62 2.32 12.26
CA GLY A 283 18.68 3.09 12.89
C GLY A 283 18.43 4.58 12.75
N THR A 284 19.49 5.36 12.50
CA THR A 284 19.37 6.82 12.32
C THR A 284 18.51 7.16 11.10
N ALA A 285 17.48 7.98 11.31
CA ALA A 285 16.61 8.50 10.25
C ALA A 285 17.42 9.08 9.07
N GLY A 286 17.05 8.72 7.84
CA GLY A 286 17.73 9.15 6.61
C GLY A 286 19.03 8.39 6.27
N ALA A 287 19.59 7.64 7.23
CA ALA A 287 20.80 6.84 7.07
C ALA A 287 20.55 5.32 7.07
N SER A 288 19.42 4.85 7.59
CA SER A 288 19.07 3.42 7.66
C SER A 288 17.91 3.05 6.74
N SER A 289 17.60 1.75 6.68
CA SER A 289 16.33 1.29 6.11
C SER A 289 15.14 1.83 6.90
N SER A 290 13.99 1.89 6.24
CA SER A 290 12.75 2.42 6.82
C SER A 290 11.54 1.56 6.45
N THR A 291 10.50 1.66 7.27
CA THR A 291 9.21 1.03 7.06
C THR A 291 8.12 2.09 7.19
N LYS A 292 7.09 2.00 6.35
CA LYS A 292 5.87 2.76 6.42
C LYS A 292 4.73 1.77 6.68
N THR A 293 4.05 1.96 7.79
CA THR A 293 2.87 1.20 8.18
C THR A 293 1.67 2.08 7.96
N THR A 294 0.82 1.71 7.00
CA THR A 294 -0.47 2.37 6.85
C THR A 294 -1.45 1.70 7.80
N THR A 295 -1.73 2.36 8.92
CA THR A 295 -2.81 1.95 9.81
C THR A 295 -4.09 2.32 9.10
N ILE A 296 -4.78 1.31 8.55
CA ILE A 296 -6.15 1.52 8.13
C ILE A 296 -6.97 1.65 9.42
N THR A 297 -7.13 2.88 9.92
CA THR A 297 -8.10 3.26 10.97
C THR A 297 -9.52 3.16 10.41
N SER A 298 -9.84 1.99 9.87
CA SER A 298 -11.20 1.59 9.60
C SER A 298 -11.76 1.06 10.91
N SER A 299 -12.65 1.82 11.52
CA SER A 299 -13.54 1.26 12.52
C SER A 299 -14.43 0.27 11.76
N ALA A 300 -14.04 -1.01 11.78
CA ALA A 300 -14.53 -2.13 10.95
C ALA A 300 -16.05 -2.32 10.86
N ASN A 301 -16.78 -1.56 11.65
CA ASN A 301 -18.21 -1.63 11.72
C ASN A 301 -18.89 -0.32 11.31
N VAL A 302 -18.21 0.82 11.15
CA VAL A 302 -18.89 2.12 10.97
C VAL A 302 -19.46 2.30 9.56
N ILE A 303 -20.78 2.40 9.50
CA ILE A 303 -21.61 2.67 8.31
C ILE A 303 -21.72 4.18 8.06
N CYS A 304 -21.91 4.97 9.13
CA CYS A 304 -22.21 6.40 9.06
C CYS A 304 -21.68 7.10 10.31
N ARG A 305 -21.22 8.35 10.17
CA ARG A 305 -20.82 9.27 11.24
C ARG A 305 -21.71 10.50 11.24
N ASP A 306 -21.66 11.26 12.33
CA ASP A 306 -22.27 12.59 12.49
C ASP A 306 -21.72 13.64 11.52
N THR A 307 -20.49 13.49 11.06
CA THR A 307 -19.87 14.38 10.06
C THR A 307 -20.29 14.11 8.62
N ASP A 308 -21.00 13.01 8.36
CA ASP A 308 -21.37 12.63 6.99
C ASP A 308 -22.58 13.45 6.50
N ALA A 309 -22.61 13.73 5.20
CA ALA A 309 -23.77 14.38 4.59
C ALA A 309 -24.93 13.38 4.46
N LEU A 310 -26.02 13.61 5.21
CA LEU A 310 -27.22 12.80 5.15
C LEU A 310 -28.23 13.34 4.12
N PRO A 311 -29.00 12.48 3.43
CA PRO A 311 -29.07 11.02 3.61
C PRO A 311 -27.87 10.28 3.00
N LEU A 312 -27.49 9.15 3.62
CA LEU A 312 -26.41 8.28 3.16
C LEU A 312 -26.96 6.89 2.83
N THR A 313 -26.66 6.37 1.65
CA THR A 313 -27.07 5.02 1.23
C THR A 313 -25.86 4.09 1.13
N VAL A 314 -25.98 2.91 1.76
CA VAL A 314 -24.96 1.85 1.73
C VAL A 314 -25.59 0.55 1.24
N SER A 315 -25.14 0.04 0.09
CA SER A 315 -25.61 -1.24 -0.45
C SER A 315 -24.50 -2.27 -0.58
N ARG A 316 -24.76 -3.55 -0.24
CA ARG A 316 -23.77 -4.64 -0.39
C ARG A 316 -24.45 -5.96 -0.73
N THR A 317 -23.77 -6.79 -1.53
CA THR A 317 -24.24 -8.12 -1.95
C THR A 317 -23.49 -9.23 -1.25
N ILE A 318 -24.18 -10.01 -0.42
CA ILE A 318 -23.67 -11.24 0.19
C ILE A 318 -23.70 -12.34 -0.87
N ARG A 319 -22.56 -12.98 -1.15
CA ARG A 319 -22.47 -14.07 -2.12
C ARG A 319 -22.44 -15.41 -1.39
N HIS A 320 -23.52 -16.18 -1.58
CA HIS A 320 -23.64 -17.61 -1.34
C HIS A 320 -23.29 -18.11 0.08
N PHE A 321 -24.27 -18.52 0.90
CA PHE A 321 -24.06 -19.57 1.91
C PHE A 321 -25.29 -20.45 2.12
N GLY A 322 -25.10 -21.78 2.00
CA GLY A 322 -25.96 -22.80 2.60
C GLY A 322 -25.86 -22.82 4.14
N GLN A 323 -25.71 -21.65 4.74
CA GLN A 323 -25.65 -21.38 6.18
C GLN A 323 -26.42 -20.09 6.43
N LEU A 324 -27.02 -19.96 7.62
CA LEU A 324 -27.75 -18.77 8.01
C LEU A 324 -26.77 -17.64 8.32
N VAL A 325 -27.02 -16.45 7.78
CA VAL A 325 -26.23 -15.25 8.05
C VAL A 325 -27.16 -14.18 8.59
N ARG A 326 -26.67 -13.37 9.53
CA ARG A 326 -27.38 -12.17 10.00
C ARG A 326 -26.48 -10.95 9.94
N MET A 327 -27.08 -9.80 9.71
CA MET A 327 -26.45 -8.50 9.98
C MET A 327 -26.98 -7.96 11.29
N VAL A 328 -26.08 -7.49 12.15
CA VAL A 328 -26.41 -6.76 13.36
C VAL A 328 -26.00 -5.31 13.15
N ILE A 329 -26.96 -4.38 13.24
CA ILE A 329 -26.74 -2.93 13.18
C ILE A 329 -26.91 -2.36 14.59
N TRP A 330 -26.01 -1.47 15.01
CA TRP A 330 -26.14 -0.77 16.29
C TRP A 330 -25.57 0.64 16.24
N PRO A 331 -26.21 1.64 16.85
CA PRO A 331 -25.66 2.97 16.96
C PRO A 331 -24.72 3.07 18.17
N VAL A 332 -23.71 3.92 18.07
CA VAL A 332 -22.95 4.46 19.19
C VAL A 332 -23.26 5.94 19.23
N ILE A 333 -23.98 6.38 20.25
CA ILE A 333 -24.39 7.77 20.44
C ILE A 333 -23.64 8.31 21.66
N ALA A 334 -23.03 9.48 21.55
CA ALA A 334 -22.40 10.16 22.67
C ALA A 334 -23.16 11.45 22.99
N GLY A 335 -23.50 11.62 24.27
CA GLY A 335 -24.30 12.74 24.75
C GLY A 335 -25.73 12.75 24.18
N GLY A 336 -26.48 13.81 24.50
CA GLY A 336 -27.82 14.02 23.95
C GLY A 336 -29.00 13.65 24.85
N ASP A 337 -30.19 13.82 24.29
CA ASP A 337 -31.46 13.55 24.97
C ASP A 337 -31.78 12.05 24.97
N ALA A 338 -32.64 11.62 25.89
CA ALA A 338 -33.06 10.21 26.00
C ALA A 338 -33.70 9.65 24.71
N ASP A 339 -34.23 10.55 23.86
CA ASP A 339 -34.86 10.22 22.58
C ASP A 339 -33.90 10.30 21.37
N ALA A 340 -32.60 10.49 21.61
CA ALA A 340 -31.57 10.52 20.58
C ALA A 340 -31.53 9.19 19.81
N ALA A 341 -31.71 9.24 18.49
CA ALA A 341 -31.75 8.07 17.63
C ALA A 341 -31.25 8.33 16.21
N VAL A 342 -30.65 7.31 15.59
CA VAL A 342 -30.33 7.30 14.16
C VAL A 342 -31.51 6.72 13.39
N VAL A 343 -31.99 7.44 12.36
CA VAL A 343 -33.15 7.03 11.56
C VAL A 343 -32.66 6.38 10.27
N TYR A 344 -33.14 5.17 9.99
CA TYR A 344 -32.71 4.40 8.82
C TYR A 344 -33.83 3.58 8.19
N SER A 345 -33.65 3.22 6.92
CA SER A 345 -34.39 2.14 6.25
C SER A 345 -33.44 1.07 5.77
N LEU A 346 -33.80 -0.18 5.96
CA LEU A 346 -33.10 -1.32 5.39
C LEU A 346 -34.01 -2.02 4.39
N ALA A 347 -33.50 -2.22 3.18
CA ALA A 347 -34.12 -3.02 2.14
C ALA A 347 -33.21 -4.20 1.78
N THR A 348 -33.79 -5.31 1.33
CA THR A 348 -33.05 -6.43 0.75
C THR A 348 -33.62 -6.82 -0.60
N SER A 349 -32.76 -7.27 -1.51
CA SER A 349 -33.10 -7.75 -2.85
C SER A 349 -32.25 -8.97 -3.20
N TYR A 350 -32.88 -10.02 -3.72
CA TYR A 350 -32.24 -11.25 -4.21
C TYR A 350 -31.93 -11.18 -5.70
#